data_AF-A0A524NVT4-F1
#
_entry.id   AF-A0A524NVT4-F1
#
_cell.length_a   1.000
_cell.length_b   1.000
_cell.length_c   1.000
_cell.angle_alpha   90.00
_cell.angle_beta   90.00
_cell.angle_gamma   90.00
#
_symmetry.space_group_name_H-M   'P 1'
#
loop_
_entity.id
_entity.type
_entity.pdbx_description
1 polymer ?
#
loop_
_entity_poly.entity_id
_entity_poly.type
_entity_poly.pdbx_seq_one_letter_code
_entity_poly.pdbx_strand_id
1 'polypeptide(L)'
;MKNPDMRYIPLCLSILLSLFSACSNDTFISTENGIIASIKTSKDSGVKLVRLEVIHEDIIRVSASPEAGFPDRESLVTLPRETTGTPFTVEKKDESVVISTDKIRAILSLRSGAVQFTDTDGRVLLREKE
;
A
#
# COMPACT_ATOMS: atom_id res chain seq x y z
N MET A 1 -20.53 -2.89 56.08
CA MET A 1 -20.17 -3.11 54.67
C MET A 1 -19.99 -1.73 54.04
N LYS A 2 -18.75 -1.30 53.84
CA LYS A 2 -18.40 0.08 53.46
C LYS A 2 -18.59 0.20 51.94
N ASN A 3 -19.64 0.90 51.53
CA ASN A 3 -19.96 1.13 50.12
C ASN A 3 -18.74 1.77 49.44
N PRO A 4 -18.28 1.26 48.28
CA PRO A 4 -17.16 1.88 47.59
C PRO A 4 -17.57 3.29 47.16
N ASP A 5 -16.71 4.27 47.46
CA ASP A 5 -16.94 5.68 47.22
C ASP A 5 -17.31 5.96 45.75
N MET A 6 -18.55 6.41 45.57
CA MET A 6 -19.22 6.81 44.33
C MET A 6 -18.68 8.13 43.76
N ARG A 7 -17.36 8.34 43.85
CA ARG A 7 -16.65 9.54 43.38
C ARG A 7 -15.64 9.25 42.27
N TYR A 8 -15.31 7.97 42.03
CA TYR A 8 -14.39 7.54 40.96
C TYR A 8 -15.12 7.03 39.70
N ILE A 9 -16.43 6.85 39.76
CA ILE A 9 -17.28 6.41 38.64
C ILE A 9 -17.28 7.38 37.44
N PRO A 10 -17.29 8.73 37.61
CA PRO A 10 -17.21 9.63 36.46
C PRO A 10 -15.77 9.79 35.93
N LEU A 11 -14.77 9.42 36.72
CA LEU A 11 -13.34 9.49 36.36
C LEU A 11 -12.91 8.29 35.50
N CYS A 12 -13.49 7.09 35.73
CA CYS A 12 -13.26 5.93 34.88
C CYS A 12 -14.02 6.00 33.54
N LEU A 13 -15.18 6.67 33.50
CA LEU A 13 -16.02 6.73 32.29
C LEU A 13 -15.44 7.67 31.22
N SER A 14 -14.61 8.64 31.60
CA SER A 14 -13.98 9.60 30.68
C SER A 14 -12.71 9.07 30.00
N ILE A 15 -12.07 8.03 30.55
CA ILE A 15 -10.87 7.40 29.98
C ILE A 15 -11.23 6.38 28.87
N LEU A 16 -12.45 5.85 28.86
CA LEU A 16 -12.88 4.84 27.88
C LEU A 16 -13.33 5.43 26.53
N LEU A 17 -13.58 6.74 26.45
CA LEU A 17 -14.12 7.42 25.26
C LEU A 17 -13.05 7.95 24.28
N SER A 18 -11.78 7.61 24.49
CA SER A 18 -10.65 8.08 23.68
C SER A 18 -9.99 6.99 22.84
N LEU A 19 -10.67 5.86 22.61
CA LEU A 19 -10.25 4.89 21.59
C LEU A 19 -10.58 5.44 20.19
N PHE A 20 -9.67 6.31 19.75
CA PHE A 20 -9.41 6.80 18.40
C PHE A 20 -10.10 6.02 17.28
N SER A 21 -11.20 6.60 16.76
CA SER A 21 -11.60 6.36 15.37
C SER A 21 -10.62 7.09 14.45
N ALA A 22 -9.51 6.42 14.12
CA ALA A 22 -8.71 6.77 12.95
C ALA A 22 -9.30 6.02 11.74
N CYS A 23 -10.32 6.60 11.11
CA CYS A 23 -10.69 6.18 9.76
C CYS A 23 -9.59 6.64 8.81
N SER A 24 -8.65 5.76 8.48
CA SER A 24 -7.75 5.97 7.35
C SER A 24 -8.58 5.92 6.07
N ASN A 25 -8.66 7.05 5.35
CA ASN A 25 -9.00 7.02 3.93
C ASN A 25 -7.82 6.37 3.20
N ASP A 26 -7.73 5.04 3.24
CA ASP A 26 -6.62 4.35 2.61
C ASP A 26 -6.70 4.49 1.10
N THR A 27 -5.63 5.06 0.56
CA THR A 27 -5.45 5.36 -0.85
C THR A 27 -5.01 4.15 -1.65
N PHE A 28 -4.91 2.99 -1.01
CA PHE A 28 -4.60 1.72 -1.63
C PHE A 28 -5.29 0.58 -0.88
N ILE A 29 -5.44 -0.54 -1.56
CA ILE A 29 -5.88 -1.82 -1.00
C ILE A 29 -4.77 -2.85 -1.19
N SER A 30 -4.56 -3.70 -0.19
CA SER A 30 -3.68 -4.87 -0.32
C SER A 30 -4.40 -5.99 -1.07
N THR A 31 -3.66 -6.70 -1.90
CA THR A 31 -4.09 -7.95 -2.56
C THR A 31 -3.27 -9.11 -2.01
N GLU A 32 -3.58 -10.33 -2.45
CA GLU A 32 -2.81 -11.53 -2.07
C GLU A 32 -1.32 -11.44 -2.44
N ASN A 33 -1.01 -10.73 -3.52
CA ASN A 33 0.32 -10.63 -4.11
C ASN A 33 0.83 -9.18 -4.24
N GLY A 34 0.24 -8.19 -3.56
CA GLY A 34 0.71 -6.80 -3.68
C GLY A 34 -0.32 -5.75 -3.28
N ILE A 35 -0.44 -4.67 -4.07
CA ILE A 35 -1.38 -3.57 -3.82
C ILE A 35 -2.02 -3.03 -5.10
N ILE A 36 -3.18 -2.40 -4.94
CA ILE A 36 -3.78 -1.49 -5.92
C ILE A 36 -3.99 -0.12 -5.26
N ALA A 37 -3.41 0.93 -5.83
CA ALA A 37 -3.46 2.29 -5.31
C ALA A 37 -4.26 3.23 -6.23
N SER A 38 -5.08 4.08 -5.62
CA SER A 38 -5.75 5.21 -6.28
C SER A 38 -4.88 6.46 -6.25
N ILE A 39 -4.65 7.06 -7.42
CA ILE A 39 -3.79 8.24 -7.57
C ILE A 39 -4.66 9.49 -7.63
N LYS A 40 -4.49 10.40 -6.65
CA LYS A 40 -5.36 11.57 -6.47
C LYS A 40 -5.09 12.70 -7.46
N THR A 41 -3.84 12.89 -7.86
CA THR A 41 -3.39 14.12 -8.55
C THR A 41 -2.61 13.79 -9.82
N SER A 42 -3.10 12.87 -10.63
CA SER A 42 -2.44 12.47 -11.88
C SER A 42 -2.68 13.42 -13.06
N LYS A 43 -2.95 14.71 -12.82
CA LYS A 43 -3.38 15.65 -13.87
C LYS A 43 -2.44 15.68 -15.09
N ASP A 44 -1.16 15.39 -14.89
CA ASP A 44 -0.16 15.37 -15.95
C ASP A 44 0.01 14.00 -16.63
N SER A 45 -0.29 12.89 -15.95
CA SER A 45 -0.11 11.52 -16.47
C SER A 45 -1.41 10.82 -16.88
N GLY A 46 -2.56 11.30 -16.41
CA GLY A 46 -3.88 10.68 -16.60
C GLY A 46 -4.10 9.37 -15.81
N VAL A 47 -3.11 8.89 -15.06
CA VAL A 47 -3.15 7.62 -14.32
C VAL A 47 -4.10 7.69 -13.14
N LYS A 48 -5.08 6.78 -13.02
CA LYS A 48 -5.98 6.74 -11.87
C LYS A 48 -5.65 5.62 -10.90
N LEU A 49 -5.16 4.50 -11.44
CA LEU A 49 -4.80 3.33 -10.66
C LEU A 49 -3.39 2.87 -10.99
N VAL A 50 -2.66 2.48 -9.95
CA VAL A 50 -1.40 1.76 -10.08
C VAL A 50 -1.50 0.46 -9.30
N ARG A 51 -1.13 -0.65 -9.94
CA ARG A 51 -1.05 -1.97 -9.32
C ARG A 51 0.40 -2.43 -9.30
N LEU A 52 0.85 -2.83 -8.12
CA LEU A 52 2.13 -3.49 -7.93
C LEU A 52 1.85 -4.93 -7.53
N GLU A 53 2.39 -5.88 -8.31
CA GLU A 53 2.24 -7.32 -8.06
C GLU A 53 3.63 -7.93 -7.85
N VAL A 54 3.86 -8.53 -6.69
CA VAL A 54 5.05 -9.30 -6.36
C VAL A 54 4.95 -10.65 -7.06
N ILE A 55 5.76 -10.85 -8.09
CA ILE A 55 5.82 -12.10 -8.86
C ILE A 55 6.85 -13.06 -8.26
N HIS A 56 7.96 -12.49 -7.76
CA HIS A 56 9.07 -13.19 -7.10
C HIS A 56 9.83 -12.21 -6.19
N GLU A 57 10.78 -12.69 -5.39
CA GLU A 57 11.55 -11.82 -4.48
C GLU A 57 12.32 -10.72 -5.22
N ASP A 58 12.65 -10.88 -6.50
CA ASP A 58 13.36 -9.92 -7.34
C ASP A 58 12.55 -9.45 -8.56
N ILE A 59 11.25 -9.77 -8.62
CA ILE A 59 10.36 -9.41 -9.73
C ILE A 59 9.08 -8.78 -9.20
N ILE A 60 8.89 -7.49 -9.48
CA ILE A 60 7.63 -6.77 -9.24
C ILE A 60 7.08 -6.28 -10.58
N ARG A 61 5.83 -6.64 -10.85
CA ARG A 61 5.08 -6.17 -12.03
C ARG A 61 4.36 -4.87 -11.69
N VAL A 62 4.58 -3.85 -12.51
CA VAL A 62 3.87 -2.57 -12.44
C VAL A 62 2.82 -2.51 -13.54
N SER A 63 1.59 -2.13 -13.19
CA SER A 63 0.53 -1.80 -14.15
C SER A 63 -0.10 -0.46 -13.77
N ALA A 64 -0.22 0.45 -14.74
CA ALA A 64 -0.90 1.73 -14.56
C ALA A 64 -2.12 1.81 -15.50
N SER A 65 -3.22 2.38 -15.02
CA SER A 65 -4.45 2.52 -15.79
C SER A 65 -5.06 3.92 -15.61
N PRO A 66 -5.50 4.58 -16.71
CA PRO A 66 -6.31 5.80 -16.63
C PRO A 66 -7.79 5.51 -16.35
N GLU A 67 -8.18 4.23 -16.38
CA GLU A 67 -9.54 3.77 -16.14
C GLU A 67 -9.78 3.46 -14.65
N ALA A 68 -11.02 3.11 -14.31
CA ALA A 68 -11.40 2.72 -12.96
C ALA A 68 -11.00 1.26 -12.61
N GLY A 69 -10.29 0.57 -13.50
CA GLY A 69 -9.86 -0.81 -13.32
C GLY A 69 -8.73 -1.22 -14.27
N PHE A 70 -8.37 -2.50 -14.20
CA PHE A 70 -7.42 -3.14 -15.11
C PHE A 70 -8.19 -4.12 -16.01
N PRO A 71 -7.87 -4.17 -17.32
CA PRO A 71 -8.48 -5.15 -18.20
C PRO A 71 -8.09 -6.56 -17.79
N ASP A 72 -9.07 -7.46 -17.79
CA ASP A 72 -8.84 -8.89 -17.61
C ASP A 72 -8.42 -9.48 -18.95
N ARG A 73 -7.11 -9.44 -19.22
CA ARG A 73 -6.51 -10.00 -20.43
C ARG A 73 -5.24 -10.74 -20.09
N GLU A 74 -5.09 -11.91 -20.69
CA GLU A 74 -3.88 -12.69 -20.58
C GLU A 74 -2.74 -12.03 -21.38
N SER A 75 -1.55 -12.13 -20.82
CA SER A 75 -0.33 -11.69 -21.49
C SER A 75 0.09 -12.72 -22.53
N LEU A 76 0.50 -12.26 -23.72
CA LEU A 76 1.00 -13.15 -24.78
C LEU A 76 2.47 -13.53 -24.60
N VAL A 77 3.18 -12.89 -23.67
CA VAL A 77 4.63 -13.05 -23.49
C VAL A 77 5.02 -13.59 -22.12
N THR A 78 4.16 -13.44 -21.11
CA THR A 78 4.38 -14.02 -19.78
C THR A 78 3.52 -15.25 -19.62
N LEU A 79 4.10 -16.34 -19.13
CA LEU A 79 3.35 -17.55 -18.84
C LEU A 79 2.43 -17.33 -17.61
N PRO A 80 1.23 -17.93 -17.60
CA PRO A 80 0.41 -17.99 -16.40
C PRO A 80 1.18 -18.65 -15.26
N ARG A 81 1.17 -18.05 -14.08
CA ARG A 81 1.84 -18.57 -12.89
C ARG A 81 1.06 -18.14 -11.65
N GLU A 82 1.01 -19.02 -10.66
CA GLU A 82 0.61 -18.67 -9.31
C GLU A 82 1.57 -17.61 -8.75
N THR A 83 1.09 -16.39 -8.57
CA THR A 83 1.87 -15.29 -7.99
C THR A 83 1.84 -15.31 -6.46
N THR A 84 1.34 -16.39 -5.87
CA THR A 84 1.07 -16.51 -4.45
C THR A 84 2.22 -17.29 -3.80
N GLY A 85 2.77 -16.76 -2.70
CA GLY A 85 3.79 -17.44 -1.91
C GLY A 85 5.16 -16.79 -1.82
N THR A 86 5.43 -15.68 -2.52
CA THR A 86 6.63 -14.87 -2.21
C THR A 86 6.34 -14.01 -0.98
N PRO A 87 7.12 -14.10 0.11
CA PRO A 87 6.94 -13.22 1.25
C PRO A 87 7.23 -11.76 0.87
N PHE A 88 6.36 -10.84 1.30
CA PHE A 88 6.57 -9.41 1.18
C PHE A 88 5.87 -8.67 2.31
N THR A 89 6.28 -7.42 2.54
CA THR A 89 5.60 -6.49 3.44
C THR A 89 5.10 -5.28 2.69
N VAL A 90 4.06 -4.64 3.24
CA VAL A 90 3.50 -3.38 2.72
C VAL A 90 3.50 -2.36 3.84
N GLU A 91 4.16 -1.23 3.62
CA GLU A 91 4.23 -0.12 4.57
C GLU A 91 3.76 1.17 3.91
N LYS A 92 2.78 1.84 4.51
CA LYS A 92 2.41 3.21 4.14
C LYS A 92 3.36 4.21 4.80
N LYS A 93 3.97 5.10 4.03
CA LYS A 93 4.87 6.17 4.51
C LYS A 93 4.47 7.49 3.90
N ASP A 94 3.88 8.36 4.69
CA ASP A 94 3.38 9.67 4.27
C ASP A 94 2.51 9.58 3.00
N GLU A 95 3.03 10.07 1.87
CA GLU A 95 2.39 10.04 0.55
C GLU A 95 2.93 8.93 -0.36
N SER A 96 3.49 7.88 0.22
CA SER A 96 4.02 6.73 -0.49
C SER A 96 3.59 5.41 0.12
N VAL A 97 3.67 4.35 -0.68
CA VAL A 97 3.53 2.96 -0.21
C VAL A 97 4.78 2.21 -0.62
N VAL A 98 5.36 1.47 0.31
CA VAL A 98 6.56 0.67 0.10
C VAL A 98 6.18 -0.80 0.17
N ILE A 99 6.42 -1.53 -0.92
CA ILE A 99 6.44 -2.98 -0.94
C ILE A 99 7.88 -3.44 -0.79
N SER A 100 8.16 -4.34 0.15
CA SER A 100 9.50 -4.90 0.36
C SER A 100 9.48 -6.42 0.27
N THR A 101 10.38 -6.98 -0.52
CA THR A 101 10.74 -8.40 -0.54
C THR A 101 12.13 -8.58 0.09
N ASP A 102 12.65 -9.80 0.09
CA ASP A 102 14.01 -10.10 0.55
C ASP A 102 15.12 -9.55 -0.37
N LYS A 103 14.79 -9.05 -1.58
CA LYS A 103 15.78 -8.57 -2.56
C LYS A 103 15.58 -7.13 -3.02
N ILE A 104 14.32 -6.68 -3.15
CA ILE A 104 14.01 -5.37 -3.74
C ILE A 104 12.89 -4.67 -2.99
N ARG A 105 12.86 -3.35 -3.12
CA ARG A 105 11.79 -2.51 -2.60
C ARG A 105 11.19 -1.69 -3.73
N ALA A 106 9.87 -1.67 -3.83
CA ALA A 106 9.12 -0.80 -4.71
C ALA A 106 8.44 0.29 -3.89
N ILE A 107 8.73 1.55 -4.20
CA ILE A 107 8.21 2.73 -3.52
C ILE A 107 7.29 3.45 -4.50
N LEU A 108 5.99 3.42 -4.23
CA LEU A 108 4.96 4.06 -5.03
C LEU A 108 4.59 5.42 -4.45
N SER A 109 4.69 6.48 -5.24
CA SER A 109 4.11 7.80 -4.91
C SER A 109 2.59 7.76 -5.07
N LEU A 110 1.85 8.01 -3.99
CA LEU A 110 0.38 8.13 -4.00
C LEU A 110 -0.09 9.46 -4.60
N ARG A 111 0.84 10.38 -4.87
CA ARG A 111 0.58 11.69 -5.49
C ARG A 111 0.57 11.61 -7.01
N SER A 112 1.65 11.07 -7.58
CA SER A 112 1.93 11.03 -9.03
C SER A 112 1.64 9.66 -9.66
N GLY A 113 1.76 8.58 -8.87
CA GLY A 113 1.75 7.20 -9.36
C GLY A 113 3.13 6.70 -9.79
N ALA A 114 4.19 7.52 -9.68
CA ALA A 114 5.54 7.12 -10.04
C ALA A 114 6.10 6.06 -9.08
N VAL A 115 6.88 5.13 -9.63
CA VAL A 115 7.52 4.04 -8.90
C VAL A 115 9.04 4.21 -8.87
N GLN A 116 9.63 4.03 -7.68
CA GLN A 116 11.07 3.89 -7.50
C GLN A 116 11.40 2.49 -6.99
N PHE A 117 12.42 1.88 -7.57
CA PHE A 117 12.99 0.62 -7.10
C PHE A 117 14.33 0.85 -6.41
N THR A 118 14.51 0.21 -5.26
CA THR A 118 15.79 0.15 -4.54
C THR A 118 16.16 -1.29 -4.21
N ASP A 119 17.43 -1.53 -3.90
CA ASP A 119 17.82 -2.73 -3.16
C ASP A 119 17.39 -2.63 -1.68
N THR A 120 17.73 -3.65 -0.90
CA THR A 120 17.42 -3.74 0.54
C THR A 120 18.14 -2.68 1.37
N ASP A 121 19.31 -2.21 0.92
CA ASP A 121 20.11 -1.17 1.57
C ASP A 121 19.64 0.25 1.23
N GLY A 122 18.68 0.38 0.30
CA GLY A 122 18.08 1.65 -0.10
C GLY A 122 18.81 2.34 -1.27
N ARG A 123 19.77 1.68 -1.92
CA ARG A 123 20.40 2.19 -3.13
C ARG A 123 19.40 2.14 -4.29
N VAL A 124 19.24 3.26 -4.98
CA VAL A 124 18.32 3.37 -6.12
C VAL A 124 18.81 2.53 -7.29
N LEU A 125 17.93 1.67 -7.79
CA LEU A 125 18.15 0.85 -8.98
C LEU A 125 17.46 1.47 -10.20
N LEU A 126 16.22 1.94 -10.01
CA LEU A 126 15.41 2.61 -11.03
C LEU A 126 14.52 3.66 -10.37
N ARG A 127 14.33 4.80 -11.02
CA ARG A 127 13.38 5.84 -10.59
C ARG A 127 12.63 6.36 -11.82
N GLU A 128 11.30 6.23 -11.79
CA GLU A 128 10.44 6.87 -12.78
C GLU A 128 10.41 8.39 -12.60
N LYS A 129 10.02 9.11 -13.65
CA LYS A 129 9.82 10.57 -13.54
C LYS A 129 8.54 10.84 -12.75
N GLU A 130 8.60 11.83 -11.88
CA GLU A 130 7.43 12.38 -11.16
C GLU A 130 6.50 13.17 -12.08
#